data_AF-E6S5Y3-F1
#
_entry.id   AF-E6S5Y3-F1
#
_cell.length_a   1.000
_cell.length_b   1.000
_cell.length_c   1.000
_cell.angle_alpha   90.00
_cell.angle_beta   90.00
_cell.angle_gamma   90.00
#
_symmetry.space_group_name_H-M   'P 1'
#
loop_
_entity.id
_entity.type
_entity.pdbx_description
1 polymer ?
#
loop_
_entity_poly.entity_id
_entity_poly.type
_entity_poly.pdbx_seq_one_letter_code
_entity_poly.pdbx_strand_id
1 'polypeptide(L)'
;MELSAALKLGRELMAVHGLSDWTLNLDRARTRAGVCRAGKREISLSAHLTRLHPEAEVRDTILHEIAHALVGPGHGHDAVWRARARQIGCSGNRCSSVDAPGIAGAWVGTCPAGHRTTRHRMPSRVVLCTRCRGTEAARVFDWTHQGRRVAMHPNYAAELDALLLGLPHLAPGRLGPGAVVRIAAPGQYDGAVGRIVTRGRTRYRVRVPDGLLSVPFAWVEQAG
;
A
#
# COMPACT_ATOMS: atom_id res chain seq x y z
N MET A 1 20.30 11.73 5.50
CA MET A 1 21.05 11.84 6.78
C MET A 1 21.78 10.53 7.05
N GLU A 2 22.97 10.56 7.64
CA GLU A 2 23.65 9.33 8.07
C GLU A 2 22.87 8.59 9.16
N LEU A 3 22.86 7.26 9.09
CA LEU A 3 22.01 6.43 9.97
C LEU A 3 22.44 6.51 11.44
N SER A 4 23.74 6.57 11.71
CA SER A 4 24.28 6.74 13.06
C SER A 4 23.88 8.10 13.66
N ALA A 5 23.93 9.16 12.86
CA ALA A 5 23.50 10.49 13.26
C ALA A 5 21.99 10.52 13.56
N ALA A 6 21.17 9.87 12.72
CA ALA A 6 19.72 9.77 12.95
C ALA A 6 19.39 9.01 14.24
N LEU A 7 20.10 7.92 14.53
CA LEU A 7 19.93 7.17 15.78
C LEU A 7 20.36 7.98 17.01
N LYS A 8 21.46 8.74 16.90
CA LYS A 8 21.91 9.65 17.98
C LYS A 8 20.85 10.71 18.26
N LEU A 9 20.44 11.45 17.23
CA LEU A 9 19.40 12.47 17.31
C LEU A 9 18.09 11.91 17.89
N GLY A 10 17.68 10.73 17.43
CA GLY A 10 16.44 10.11 17.90
C GLY A 10 16.48 9.73 19.37
N ARG A 11 17.61 9.18 19.86
CA ARG A 11 17.77 8.87 21.29
C ARG A 11 17.78 10.12 22.15
N GLU A 12 18.45 11.19 21.71
CA GLU A 12 18.46 12.48 22.39
C GLU A 12 17.05 13.06 22.51
N LEU A 13 16.28 13.06 21.42
CA LEU A 13 14.89 13.54 21.43
C LEU A 13 13.98 12.66 22.30
N MET A 14 14.12 11.34 22.23
CA MET A 14 13.36 10.43 23.10
C MET A 14 13.66 10.70 24.57
N ALA A 15 14.93 10.91 24.95
CA ALA A 15 15.31 11.25 26.31
C ALA A 15 14.70 12.59 26.76
N VAL A 16 14.79 13.63 25.93
CA VAL A 16 14.19 14.96 26.20
C VAL A 16 12.68 14.87 26.45
N HIS A 17 12.00 13.96 25.77
CA HIS A 17 10.55 13.78 25.88
C HIS A 17 10.12 12.67 26.86
N GLY A 18 11.05 12.17 27.70
CA GLY A 18 10.72 11.22 28.77
C GLY A 18 10.48 9.78 28.30
N LEU A 19 10.97 9.39 27.12
CA LEU A 19 10.88 8.04 26.57
C LEU A 19 12.18 7.25 26.79
N SER A 20 12.76 7.32 27.99
CA SER A 20 14.04 6.68 28.32
C SER A 20 13.97 5.15 28.37
N ASP A 21 12.77 4.59 28.60
CA ASP A 21 12.48 3.15 28.60
C ASP A 21 12.01 2.63 27.23
N TRP A 22 12.05 3.48 26.19
CA TRP A 22 11.72 3.10 24.82
C TRP A 22 12.97 2.78 24.00
N THR A 23 12.78 1.95 22.98
CA THR A 23 13.84 1.58 22.04
C THR A 23 13.70 2.30 20.71
N LEU A 24 14.84 2.59 20.07
CA LEU A 24 14.91 3.17 18.73
C LEU A 24 15.65 2.22 17.78
N ASN A 25 14.97 1.79 16.73
CA ASN A 25 15.47 0.80 15.77
C ASN A 25 15.43 1.28 14.31
N LEU A 26 16.21 0.65 13.45
CA LEU A 26 16.13 0.83 12.00
C LEU A 26 15.46 -0.37 11.34
N ASP A 27 14.58 -0.11 10.38
CA ASP A 27 13.97 -1.15 9.56
C ASP A 27 14.15 -0.90 8.06
N ARG A 28 13.63 -1.83 7.25
CA ARG A 28 13.77 -1.82 5.78
C ARG A 28 12.51 -1.35 5.06
N ALA A 29 11.62 -0.61 5.73
CA ALA A 29 10.44 -0.05 5.08
C ALA A 29 10.84 0.87 3.93
N ARG A 30 10.05 0.87 2.86
CA ARG A 30 10.33 1.69 1.66
C ARG A 30 9.33 2.81 1.42
N THR A 31 8.22 2.80 2.15
CA THR A 31 7.07 3.70 1.96
C THR A 31 6.67 4.47 3.21
N ARG A 32 7.20 4.12 4.39
CA ARG A 32 6.95 4.82 5.65
C ARG A 32 8.28 5.21 6.27
N ALA A 33 8.40 6.48 6.67
CA ALA A 33 9.65 7.02 7.21
C ALA A 33 9.87 6.59 8.67
N GLY A 34 8.79 6.55 9.46
CA GLY A 34 8.79 6.13 10.86
C GLY A 34 7.64 5.17 11.18
N VAL A 35 7.67 4.61 12.39
CA VAL A 35 6.53 3.97 13.04
C VAL A 35 6.74 3.90 14.55
N CYS A 36 5.70 4.23 15.30
CA CYS A 36 5.56 3.98 16.73
C CYS A 36 4.86 2.63 16.98
N ARG A 37 5.45 1.79 17.83
CA ARG A 37 4.91 0.51 18.28
C ARG A 37 4.70 0.56 19.79
N ALA A 38 3.62 1.21 20.21
CA ALA A 38 3.32 1.45 21.63
C ALA A 38 3.33 0.18 22.50
N GLY A 39 2.76 -0.92 22.01
CA GLY A 39 2.75 -2.21 22.73
C GLY A 39 4.13 -2.81 22.99
N LYS A 40 5.18 -2.36 22.28
CA LYS A 40 6.57 -2.78 22.45
C LYS A 40 7.47 -1.69 23.04
N ARG A 41 6.93 -0.48 23.28
CA ARG A 41 7.72 0.72 23.61
C ARG A 41 8.88 0.91 22.63
N GLU A 42 8.58 0.85 21.33
CA GLU A 42 9.58 0.95 20.26
C GLU A 42 9.18 2.01 19.23
N ILE A 43 10.15 2.83 18.81
CA ILE A 43 10.08 3.65 17.60
C ILE A 43 11.04 3.05 16.58
N SER A 44 10.64 3.02 15.31
CA SER A 44 11.52 2.55 14.24
C SER A 44 11.49 3.45 13.02
N LEU A 45 12.68 3.74 12.47
CA LEU A 45 12.86 4.54 11.26
C LEU A 45 13.24 3.66 10.08
N SER A 46 12.79 4.03 8.88
CA SER A 46 13.23 3.41 7.64
C SER A 46 14.69 3.78 7.34
N ALA A 47 15.60 2.80 7.40
CA ALA A 47 17.00 3.02 7.03
C ALA A 47 17.14 3.51 5.58
N HIS A 48 16.19 3.17 4.70
CA HIS A 48 16.26 3.64 3.32
C HIS A 48 15.83 5.10 3.18
N LEU A 49 14.71 5.50 3.77
CA LEU A 49 14.22 6.88 3.67
C LEU A 49 15.06 7.86 4.49
N THR A 50 15.55 7.45 5.67
CA THR A 50 16.46 8.28 6.50
C THR A 50 17.72 8.70 5.74
N ARG A 51 18.27 7.83 4.87
CA ARG A 51 19.43 8.19 4.02
C ARG A 51 19.07 9.24 2.97
N LEU A 52 17.88 9.16 2.41
CA LEU A 52 17.41 10.05 1.34
C LEU A 52 17.00 11.43 1.84
N HIS A 53 16.59 11.55 3.10
CA HIS A 53 16.01 12.77 3.64
C HIS A 53 17.06 13.67 4.31
N PRO A 54 16.91 15.01 4.22
CA PRO A 54 17.71 15.93 5.00
C PRO A 54 17.40 15.78 6.49
N GLU A 55 18.30 16.25 7.35
CA GLU A 55 18.16 16.11 8.81
C GLU A 55 16.83 16.67 9.34
N ALA A 56 16.35 17.80 8.81
CA ALA A 56 15.09 18.40 9.24
C ALA A 56 13.86 17.48 9.03
N GLU A 57 13.78 16.78 7.90
CA GLU A 57 12.71 15.82 7.60
C GLU A 57 12.82 14.55 8.48
N VAL A 58 14.05 14.10 8.75
CA VAL A 58 14.29 12.96 9.66
C VAL A 58 13.92 13.35 11.10
N ARG A 59 14.28 14.55 11.55
CA ARG A 59 13.90 15.10 12.85
C ARG A 59 12.39 15.19 12.98
N ASP A 60 11.70 15.73 11.97
CA ASP A 60 10.23 15.83 11.97
C ASP A 60 9.58 14.45 12.07
N THR A 61 10.11 13.45 11.34
CA THR A 61 9.67 12.04 11.43
C THR A 61 9.87 11.48 12.84
N ILE A 62 11.02 11.72 13.47
CA ILE A 62 11.27 11.24 14.83
C ILE A 62 10.26 11.86 15.81
N LEU A 63 10.09 13.18 15.77
CA LEU A 63 9.14 13.88 16.64
C LEU A 63 7.69 13.45 16.38
N HIS A 64 7.34 13.10 15.14
CA HIS A 64 6.05 12.53 14.79
C HIS A 64 5.79 11.22 15.55
N GLU A 65 6.76 10.30 15.55
CA GLU A 65 6.61 9.02 16.24
C GLU A 65 6.67 9.17 17.77
N ILE A 66 7.47 10.10 18.29
CA ILE A 66 7.48 10.48 19.70
C ILE A 66 6.11 11.02 20.12
N ALA A 67 5.48 11.88 19.30
CA ALA A 67 4.15 12.38 19.59
C ALA A 67 3.13 11.25 19.72
N HIS A 68 3.16 10.24 18.84
CA HIS A 68 2.34 9.02 18.96
C HIS A 68 2.60 8.25 20.26
N ALA A 69 3.87 8.10 20.64
CA ALA A 69 4.24 7.44 21.89
C ALA A 69 3.68 8.16 23.12
N LEU A 70 3.67 9.50 23.09
CA LEU A 70 3.21 10.35 24.19
C LEU A 70 1.68 10.41 24.35
N VAL A 71 0.93 10.39 23.25
CA VAL A 71 -0.55 10.44 23.31
C VAL A 71 -1.17 9.05 23.44
N GLY A 72 -0.46 8.01 23.01
CA GLY A 72 -0.93 6.63 23.08
C GLY A 72 -1.80 6.18 21.90
N PRO A 73 -2.07 4.86 21.79
CA PRO A 73 -2.63 4.23 20.59
C PRO A 73 -4.09 4.59 20.29
N GLY A 74 -4.81 5.21 21.24
CA GLY A 74 -6.18 5.69 21.04
C GLY A 74 -6.28 6.93 20.16
N HIS A 75 -5.14 7.62 19.93
CA HIS A 75 -5.07 8.83 19.14
C HIS A 75 -4.32 8.55 17.83
N GLY A 76 -5.03 8.63 16.71
CA GLY A 76 -4.40 8.73 15.39
C GLY A 76 -3.83 10.13 15.17
N HIS A 77 -3.81 10.62 13.93
CA HIS A 77 -3.44 12.01 13.63
C HIS A 77 -4.56 13.01 13.97
N ASP A 78 -5.23 12.87 15.12
CA ASP A 78 -6.36 13.69 15.55
C ASP A 78 -5.92 15.06 16.13
N ALA A 79 -6.84 15.79 16.76
CA ALA A 79 -6.54 17.09 17.37
C ALA A 79 -5.57 16.98 18.56
N VAL A 80 -5.68 15.92 19.37
CA VAL A 80 -4.82 15.69 20.53
C VAL A 80 -3.40 15.39 20.08
N TRP A 81 -3.24 14.48 19.12
CA TRP A 81 -1.94 14.19 18.52
C TRP A 81 -1.33 15.42 17.85
N ARG A 82 -2.10 16.17 17.03
CA ARG A 82 -1.58 17.37 16.36
C ARG A 82 -1.13 18.44 17.34
N ALA A 83 -1.86 18.63 18.44
CA ALA A 83 -1.48 19.56 19.49
C ALA A 83 -0.15 19.14 20.13
N ARG A 84 -0.03 17.86 20.51
CA ARG A 84 1.22 17.33 21.07
C ARG A 84 2.39 17.39 20.10
N ALA A 85 2.18 17.02 18.83
CA ALA A 85 3.19 17.07 17.78
C ALA A 85 3.77 18.48 17.64
N ARG A 86 2.92 19.50 17.50
CA ARG A 86 3.38 20.90 17.40
C ARG A 86 4.05 21.40 18.67
N GLN A 87 3.55 21.01 19.84
CA GLN A 87 4.15 21.36 21.13
C GLN A 87 5.61 20.88 21.23
N ILE A 88 5.93 19.71 20.67
CA ILE A 88 7.29 19.15 20.69
C ILE A 88 8.13 19.53 19.45
N GLY A 89 7.62 20.43 18.61
CA GLY A 89 8.34 20.94 17.43
C GLY A 89 8.22 20.09 16.16
N CYS A 90 7.29 19.13 16.12
CA CYS A 90 6.89 18.48 14.86
C CYS A 90 5.94 19.39 14.06
N SER A 91 5.97 19.31 12.74
CA SER A 91 5.08 20.02 11.82
C SER A 91 3.59 19.75 12.08
N GLY A 92 3.28 18.56 12.61
CA GLY A 92 1.91 18.08 12.77
C GLY A 92 1.28 17.62 11.45
N ASN A 93 2.08 17.47 10.40
CA ASN A 93 1.63 16.90 9.13
C ASN A 93 1.56 15.38 9.24
N ARG A 94 0.52 14.79 8.62
CA ARG A 94 0.32 13.34 8.60
C ARG A 94 1.30 12.63 7.66
N CYS A 95 1.58 13.25 6.52
CA CYS A 95 2.47 12.72 5.49
C CYS A 95 3.65 13.68 5.32
N SER A 96 4.82 13.12 4.99
CA SER A 96 5.93 13.90 4.44
C SER A 96 5.48 14.67 3.20
N SER A 97 6.25 15.70 2.84
CA SER A 97 6.06 16.46 1.60
C SER A 97 5.90 15.51 0.40
N VAL A 98 5.02 15.87 -0.54
CA VAL A 98 4.88 15.15 -1.82
C VAL A 98 6.19 15.19 -2.63
N ASP A 99 6.99 16.22 -2.40
CA ASP A 99 8.29 16.41 -3.05
C ASP A 99 9.45 15.74 -2.29
N ALA A 100 9.20 15.15 -1.12
CA ALA A 100 10.23 14.46 -0.37
C ALA A 100 10.76 13.25 -1.17
N PRO A 101 12.09 13.07 -1.28
CA PRO A 101 12.66 11.94 -2.02
C PRO A 101 12.12 10.60 -1.52
N GLY A 102 11.51 9.82 -2.41
CA GLY A 102 11.00 8.48 -2.12
C GLY A 102 11.86 7.38 -2.75
N ILE A 103 11.56 6.14 -2.41
CA ILE A 103 12.15 4.98 -3.09
C ILE A 103 11.18 4.54 -4.17
N ALA A 104 11.63 4.57 -5.43
CA ALA A 104 10.83 4.07 -6.53
C ALA A 104 10.43 2.61 -6.32
N GLY A 105 9.17 2.30 -6.64
CA GLY A 105 8.68 0.94 -6.64
C GLY A 105 9.26 0.11 -7.80
N ALA A 106 9.37 -1.21 -7.62
CA ALA A 106 9.87 -2.13 -8.64
C ALA A 106 8.94 -2.24 -9.87
N TRP A 107 7.66 -1.90 -9.71
CA TRP A 107 6.70 -1.84 -10.79
C TRP A 107 6.70 -0.45 -11.40
N VAL A 108 6.96 -0.37 -12.70
CA VAL A 108 6.96 0.91 -13.45
C VAL A 108 5.84 0.87 -14.46
N GLY A 109 4.91 1.82 -14.34
CA GLY A 109 3.82 2.03 -15.28
C GLY A 109 4.16 3.18 -16.23
N THR A 110 4.01 2.97 -17.54
CA THR A 110 4.16 4.03 -18.56
C THR A 110 2.88 4.09 -19.39
N CYS A 111 2.25 5.27 -19.50
CA CYS A 111 1.08 5.43 -20.37
C CYS A 111 1.51 5.74 -21.82
N PRO A 112 0.60 5.68 -22.81
CA PRO A 112 0.93 5.96 -24.21
C PRO A 112 1.56 7.33 -24.47
N ALA A 113 1.24 8.34 -23.64
CA ALA A 113 1.84 9.68 -23.72
C ALA A 113 3.19 9.81 -23.00
N GLY A 114 3.76 8.72 -22.47
CA GLY A 114 5.08 8.69 -21.83
C GLY A 114 5.11 9.10 -20.35
N HIS A 115 3.97 9.43 -19.72
CA HIS A 115 3.95 9.67 -18.27
C HIS A 115 4.28 8.39 -17.50
N ARG A 116 5.12 8.52 -16.48
CA ARG A 116 5.61 7.40 -15.67
C ARG A 116 5.06 7.45 -14.24
N THR A 117 4.82 6.28 -13.67
CA THR A 117 4.50 6.09 -12.24
C THR A 117 5.17 4.82 -11.72
N THR A 118 5.36 4.70 -10.41
CA THR A 118 5.94 3.50 -9.81
C THR A 118 5.09 2.95 -8.67
N ARG A 119 5.16 1.63 -8.45
CA ARG A 119 4.49 0.92 -7.35
C ARG A 119 5.37 -0.15 -6.74
N HIS A 120 5.26 -0.36 -5.44
CA HIS A 120 6.00 -1.43 -4.75
C HIS A 120 5.38 -2.82 -4.95
N ARG A 121 4.10 -2.89 -5.34
CA ARG A 121 3.37 -4.14 -5.57
C ARG A 121 2.69 -4.10 -6.93
N MET A 122 2.50 -5.29 -7.50
CA MET A 122 1.75 -5.49 -8.73
C MET A 122 0.35 -4.85 -8.61
N PRO A 123 -0.06 -4.00 -9.56
CA PRO A 123 -1.45 -3.57 -9.66
C PRO A 123 -2.38 -4.76 -9.89
N SER A 124 -3.44 -4.87 -9.09
CA SER A 124 -4.48 -5.89 -9.25
C SER A 124 -5.68 -5.42 -10.07
N ARG A 125 -5.67 -4.17 -10.53
CA ARG A 125 -6.76 -3.49 -11.25
C ARG A 125 -6.14 -2.52 -12.25
N VAL A 126 -6.83 -2.26 -13.36
CA VAL A 126 -6.39 -1.30 -14.38
C VAL A 126 -6.17 0.06 -13.73
N VAL A 127 -5.05 0.69 -14.07
CA VAL A 127 -4.68 2.02 -13.56
C VAL A 127 -4.62 2.97 -14.74
N LEU A 128 -5.35 4.08 -14.62
CA LEU A 128 -5.41 5.11 -15.63
C LEU A 128 -4.52 6.29 -15.26
N CYS A 129 -3.88 6.88 -16.26
CA CYS A 129 -3.15 8.12 -16.13
C CYS A 129 -4.14 9.28 -15.92
N THR A 130 -3.99 9.98 -14.81
CA THR A 130 -4.80 11.17 -14.48
C THR A 130 -4.35 12.42 -15.23
N ARG A 131 -3.13 12.42 -15.78
CA ARG A 131 -2.56 13.52 -16.58
C ARG A 131 -3.01 13.47 -18.04
N CYS A 132 -3.27 12.28 -18.56
CA CYS A 132 -3.78 12.11 -19.91
C CYS A 132 -5.28 12.40 -19.98
N ARG A 133 -5.71 13.02 -21.08
CA ARG A 133 -7.12 13.20 -21.45
C ARG A 133 -7.51 12.14 -22.50
N GLY A 134 -8.80 12.01 -22.80
CA GLY A 134 -9.31 11.06 -23.79
C GLY A 134 -9.93 9.80 -23.18
N THR A 135 -10.13 8.78 -24.01
CA THR A 135 -10.74 7.51 -23.61
C THR A 135 -9.92 6.80 -22.54
N GLU A 136 -10.56 5.97 -21.72
CA GLU A 136 -9.86 5.20 -20.69
C GLU A 136 -8.75 4.32 -21.29
N ALA A 137 -9.00 3.68 -22.44
CA ALA A 137 -8.00 2.87 -23.16
C ALA A 137 -6.72 3.67 -23.50
N ALA A 138 -6.85 4.92 -23.94
CA ALA A 138 -5.70 5.80 -24.25
C ALA A 138 -4.90 6.24 -23.01
N ARG A 139 -5.39 5.92 -21.81
CA ARG A 139 -4.84 6.37 -20.54
C ARG A 139 -4.28 5.23 -19.70
N VAL A 140 -4.44 3.97 -20.12
CA VAL A 140 -3.95 2.80 -19.37
C VAL A 140 -2.43 2.84 -19.24
N PHE A 141 -1.92 2.57 -18.04
CA PHE A 141 -0.50 2.32 -17.84
C PHE A 141 -0.12 0.90 -18.26
N ASP A 142 0.87 0.76 -19.13
CA ASP A 142 1.57 -0.49 -19.39
C ASP A 142 2.64 -0.70 -18.31
N TRP A 143 2.69 -1.90 -17.73
CA TRP A 143 3.49 -2.17 -16.53
C TRP A 143 4.67 -3.11 -16.82
N THR A 144 5.81 -2.78 -16.21
CA THR A 144 6.98 -3.66 -16.12
C THR A 144 7.35 -3.89 -14.66
N HIS A 145 7.93 -5.05 -14.36
CA HIS A 145 8.54 -5.35 -13.07
C HIS A 145 10.05 -5.44 -13.26
N GLN A 146 10.80 -4.55 -12.60
CA GLN A 146 12.25 -4.45 -12.74
C GLN A 146 12.70 -4.37 -14.22
N GLY A 147 11.94 -3.63 -15.04
CA GLY A 147 12.21 -3.45 -16.47
C GLY A 147 11.75 -4.61 -17.37
N ARG A 148 11.20 -5.69 -16.82
CA ARG A 148 10.72 -6.85 -17.60
C ARG A 148 9.20 -6.85 -17.66
N ARG A 149 8.64 -7.17 -18.85
CA ARG A 149 7.22 -7.50 -18.98
C ARG A 149 6.96 -8.84 -18.32
N VAL A 150 5.92 -8.90 -17.50
CA VAL A 150 5.49 -10.11 -16.77
C VAL A 150 3.98 -10.21 -16.87
N ALA A 151 3.44 -11.43 -16.69
CA ALA A 151 2.00 -11.62 -16.63
C ALA A 151 1.40 -10.76 -15.51
N MET A 152 0.39 -9.98 -15.86
CA MET A 152 -0.32 -9.14 -14.90
C MET A 152 -1.26 -9.96 -14.03
N HIS A 153 -1.68 -9.38 -12.91
CA HIS A 153 -2.67 -10.00 -12.03
C HIS A 153 -3.92 -10.40 -12.83
N PRO A 154 -4.55 -11.56 -12.59
CA PRO A 154 -5.73 -12.02 -13.36
C PRO A 154 -6.85 -10.98 -13.44
N ASN A 155 -7.21 -10.37 -12.32
CA ASN A 155 -8.18 -9.25 -12.31
C ASN A 155 -7.76 -8.05 -13.17
N TYR A 156 -6.47 -7.72 -13.22
CA TYR A 156 -5.98 -6.63 -14.05
C TYR A 156 -6.17 -6.99 -15.52
N ALA A 157 -5.74 -8.20 -15.91
CA ALA A 157 -5.86 -8.67 -17.29
C ALA A 157 -7.33 -8.67 -17.75
N ALA A 158 -8.23 -9.30 -16.99
CA ALA A 158 -9.64 -9.36 -17.33
C ALA A 158 -10.32 -7.97 -17.35
N GLU A 159 -9.93 -7.05 -16.46
CA GLU A 159 -10.43 -5.68 -16.49
C GLU A 159 -9.91 -4.89 -17.70
N LEU A 160 -8.65 -5.12 -18.10
CA LEU A 160 -8.08 -4.51 -19.30
C LEU A 160 -8.77 -5.04 -20.56
N ASP A 161 -9.01 -6.35 -20.65
CA ASP A 161 -9.71 -6.95 -21.80
C ASP A 161 -11.14 -6.40 -21.93
N ALA A 162 -11.88 -6.37 -20.82
CA ALA A 162 -13.23 -5.78 -20.78
C ALA A 162 -13.23 -4.30 -21.20
N LEU A 163 -12.20 -3.55 -20.79
CA LEU A 163 -12.03 -2.15 -21.15
C LEU A 163 -11.77 -1.98 -22.65
N LEU A 164 -10.84 -2.76 -23.21
CA LEU A 164 -10.47 -2.69 -24.63
C LEU A 164 -11.62 -3.12 -25.54
N LEU A 165 -12.47 -4.04 -25.09
CA LEU A 165 -13.70 -4.44 -25.78
C LEU A 165 -14.83 -3.39 -25.68
N GLY A 166 -14.68 -2.34 -24.87
CA GLY A 166 -15.76 -1.38 -24.61
C GLY A 166 -16.90 -1.97 -23.77
N LEU A 167 -16.65 -3.05 -23.04
CA LEU A 167 -17.62 -3.78 -22.22
C LEU A 167 -17.23 -3.76 -20.73
N PRO A 168 -17.08 -2.58 -20.09
CA PRO A 168 -16.60 -2.48 -18.70
C PRO A 168 -17.51 -3.16 -17.67
N HIS A 169 -18.76 -3.45 -18.04
CA HIS A 169 -19.68 -4.24 -17.22
C HIS A 169 -19.23 -5.69 -17.06
N LEU A 170 -18.42 -6.23 -17.99
CA LEU A 170 -17.81 -7.56 -17.88
C LEU A 170 -16.60 -7.62 -16.95
N ALA A 171 -16.12 -6.48 -16.45
CA ALA A 171 -15.01 -6.46 -15.49
C ALA A 171 -15.33 -7.30 -14.24
N PRO A 172 -14.37 -8.09 -13.75
CA PRO A 172 -14.65 -9.08 -12.72
C PRO A 172 -14.91 -8.47 -11.35
N GLY A 173 -15.55 -9.24 -10.47
CA GLY A 173 -15.69 -8.88 -9.07
C GLY A 173 -17.02 -8.22 -8.72
N ARG A 174 -18.08 -8.41 -9.51
CA ARG A 174 -19.42 -7.85 -9.27
C ARG A 174 -20.34 -8.73 -8.42
N LEU A 175 -20.08 -10.05 -8.35
CA LEU A 175 -20.86 -11.00 -7.58
C LEU A 175 -20.78 -10.73 -6.07
N GLY A 176 -21.89 -10.96 -5.37
CA GLY A 176 -22.01 -10.77 -3.92
C GLY A 176 -21.94 -12.09 -3.13
N PRO A 177 -21.83 -12.01 -1.78
CA PRO A 177 -22.02 -13.17 -0.91
C PRO A 177 -23.33 -13.90 -1.22
N GLY A 178 -23.31 -15.22 -1.14
CA GLY A 178 -24.47 -16.07 -1.42
C GLY A 178 -24.57 -16.54 -2.88
N ALA A 179 -23.90 -15.90 -3.83
CA ALA A 179 -23.92 -16.34 -5.24
C ALA A 179 -23.22 -17.70 -5.41
N VAL A 180 -23.83 -18.57 -6.21
CA VAL A 180 -23.24 -19.85 -6.63
C VAL A 180 -22.33 -19.58 -7.83
N VAL A 181 -21.12 -20.11 -7.77
CA VAL A 181 -20.05 -19.77 -8.70
C VAL A 181 -19.24 -21.00 -9.07
N ARG A 182 -18.68 -20.98 -10.27
CA ARG A 182 -17.70 -21.96 -10.75
C ARG A 182 -16.31 -21.33 -10.73
N ILE A 183 -15.33 -22.08 -10.27
CA ILE A 183 -13.92 -21.69 -10.29
C ILE A 183 -13.34 -22.00 -11.67
N ALA A 184 -12.74 -21.01 -12.31
CA ALA A 184 -12.03 -21.12 -13.59
C ALA A 184 -10.53 -20.82 -13.41
N ALA A 185 -10.00 -21.11 -12.22
CA ALA A 185 -8.59 -20.95 -11.91
C ALA A 185 -7.83 -22.19 -12.38
N PRO A 186 -6.69 -22.05 -13.07
CA PRO A 186 -5.86 -23.20 -13.43
C PRO A 186 -5.43 -24.00 -12.19
N GLY A 187 -5.58 -25.32 -12.24
CA GLY A 187 -5.12 -26.24 -11.20
C GLY A 187 -6.23 -27.12 -10.63
N GLN A 188 -6.00 -27.67 -9.42
CA GLN A 188 -6.83 -28.73 -8.84
C GLN A 188 -8.29 -28.36 -8.52
N TYR A 189 -8.63 -27.06 -8.56
CA TYR A 189 -9.98 -26.58 -8.27
C TYR A 189 -10.68 -26.02 -9.52
N ASP A 190 -10.10 -26.22 -10.72
CA ASP A 190 -10.76 -25.84 -11.96
C ASP A 190 -12.08 -26.61 -12.11
N GLY A 191 -13.13 -25.91 -12.50
CA GLY A 191 -14.50 -26.43 -12.57
C GLY A 191 -15.21 -26.60 -11.24
N ALA A 192 -14.55 -26.42 -10.09
CA ALA A 192 -15.19 -26.59 -8.79
C ALA A 192 -16.31 -25.56 -8.58
N VAL A 193 -17.48 -26.05 -8.15
CA VAL A 193 -18.66 -25.21 -7.87
C VAL A 193 -18.76 -24.96 -6.38
N GLY A 194 -19.07 -23.72 -6.00
CA GLY A 194 -19.18 -23.31 -4.61
C GLY A 194 -20.02 -22.05 -4.43
N ARG A 195 -20.09 -21.58 -3.19
CA ARG A 195 -20.84 -20.36 -2.84
C ARG A 195 -19.90 -19.29 -2.30
N ILE A 196 -20.08 -18.05 -2.73
CA ILE A 196 -19.31 -16.92 -2.18
C ILE A 196 -19.72 -16.69 -0.72
N VAL A 197 -18.75 -16.76 0.19
CA VAL A 197 -18.93 -16.46 1.62
C VAL A 197 -18.65 -14.98 1.88
N THR A 198 -17.53 -14.47 1.37
CA THR A 198 -17.17 -13.05 1.50
C THR A 198 -16.52 -12.52 0.22
N ARG A 199 -16.67 -11.21 0.01
CA ARG A 199 -16.03 -10.47 -1.06
C ARG A 199 -14.97 -9.55 -0.46
N GLY A 200 -13.69 -9.84 -0.73
CA GLY A 200 -12.58 -8.96 -0.38
C GLY A 200 -12.40 -7.85 -1.40
N ARG A 201 -11.24 -7.18 -1.35
CA ARG A 201 -10.90 -6.09 -2.31
C ARG A 201 -10.51 -6.60 -3.70
N THR A 202 -9.96 -7.81 -3.79
CA THR A 202 -9.40 -8.38 -5.03
C THR A 202 -9.75 -9.85 -5.24
N ARG A 203 -10.51 -10.45 -4.33
CA ARG A 203 -10.76 -11.89 -4.31
C ARG A 203 -12.05 -12.23 -3.60
N TYR A 204 -12.62 -13.35 -3.95
CA TYR A 204 -13.70 -14.00 -3.22
C TYR A 204 -13.15 -15.02 -2.23
N ARG A 205 -13.90 -15.24 -1.14
CA ARG A 205 -13.81 -16.45 -0.35
C ARG A 205 -14.95 -17.36 -0.78
N VAL A 206 -14.64 -18.48 -1.43
CA VAL A 206 -15.63 -19.40 -2.01
C VAL A 206 -15.61 -20.70 -1.21
N ARG A 207 -16.76 -21.08 -0.66
CA ARG A 207 -16.95 -22.38 -0.01
C ARG A 207 -17.25 -23.42 -1.08
N VAL A 208 -16.35 -24.37 -1.24
CA VAL A 208 -16.51 -25.58 -2.07
C VAL A 208 -16.61 -26.80 -1.14
N PRO A 209 -16.97 -28.00 -1.63
CA PRO A 209 -17.02 -29.22 -0.80
C PRO A 209 -15.72 -29.47 -0.02
N ASP A 210 -14.56 -29.27 -0.68
CA ASP A 210 -13.24 -29.53 -0.11
C ASP A 210 -12.69 -28.41 0.80
N GLY A 211 -13.46 -27.33 1.03
CA GLY A 211 -13.09 -26.27 1.97
C GLY A 211 -13.35 -24.85 1.50
N LEU A 212 -12.56 -23.91 2.01
CA LEU A 212 -12.74 -22.47 1.78
C LEU A 212 -11.56 -21.90 0.97
N LEU A 213 -11.83 -21.59 -0.30
CA LEU A 213 -10.82 -21.12 -1.25
C LEU A 213 -10.76 -19.60 -1.29
N SER A 214 -9.58 -19.08 -1.66
CA SER A 214 -9.35 -17.65 -1.91
C SER A 214 -9.06 -17.44 -3.39
N VAL A 215 -10.03 -16.94 -4.14
CA VAL A 215 -9.97 -16.92 -5.61
C VAL A 215 -10.02 -15.48 -6.11
N PRO A 216 -9.05 -15.03 -6.93
CA PRO A 216 -9.15 -13.77 -7.68
C PRO A 216 -10.47 -13.66 -8.41
N PHE A 217 -11.02 -12.45 -8.50
CA PHE A 217 -12.30 -12.22 -9.16
C PHE A 217 -12.37 -12.71 -10.59
N ALA A 218 -11.27 -12.59 -11.36
CA ALA A 218 -11.21 -13.01 -12.76
C ALA A 218 -11.32 -14.52 -12.97
N TRP A 219 -11.15 -15.33 -11.92
CA TRP A 219 -11.24 -16.79 -12.00
C TRP A 219 -12.53 -17.32 -11.37
N VAL A 220 -13.53 -16.46 -11.20
CA VAL A 220 -14.82 -16.83 -10.65
C VAL A 220 -15.89 -16.43 -11.65
N GLU A 221 -16.64 -17.43 -12.11
CA GLU A 221 -17.75 -17.27 -13.03
C GLU A 221 -19.05 -17.56 -12.30
N GLN A 222 -20.15 -16.90 -12.70
CA GLN A 222 -21.46 -17.22 -12.18
C GLN A 222 -21.87 -18.62 -12.68
N ALA A 223 -22.21 -19.51 -11.76
CA ALA A 223 -22.86 -20.77 -12.12
C ALA A 223 -24.34 -20.47 -12.35
N GLY A 224 -24.86 -20.92 -13.50
CA GLY A 224 -26.28 -20.81 -13.86
C GLY A 224 -27.18 -21.54 -12.88
#